data_AF-H2J4W4-F1
#
_entry.id   AF-H2J4W4-F1
#
_cell.length_a   1.000
_cell.length_b   1.000
_cell.length_c   1.000
_cell.angle_alpha   90.00
_cell.angle_beta   90.00
_cell.angle_gamma   90.00
#
_symmetry.space_group_name_H-M   'P 1'
#
loop_
_entity.id
_entity.type
_entity.pdbx_description
1 polymer ?
#
loop_
_entity_poly.entity_id
_entity_poly.type
_entity_poly.pdbx_seq_one_letter_code
_entity_poly.pdbx_strand_id
1 'polypeptide(L)'
;MNIEKNYAKEFEMIEKAYEQAGGDISNLLSKDIVSIIISGDKILGKNTVEGINIIIHKAEDGVVDYEMIIDDGVKMDKPIHLCVGFLRNQGEQYIKVKYTIGNNCDVKFLSHCSFPFGKIHHKMDSEMYIGENSIVFMEDEHFHNEKDGIFLETYYYTKVAKNSVFDSRFRLTKSRAGELKIEMTVDLDESSKALLESKVWGKKDDKINIKEVVNLNGEKASGIAKTYVFAQDSTNAEVINEAYGNAPYSKGHIECTEISKGSNVHVSTIPILRVNNDLAELTHEASVGRVNPQQLETLMAKGLTEDEATELIIKGILK
;
A
#
# COMPACT_ATOMS: atom_id res chain seq x y z
N MET A 1 -24.67 -7.87 7.02
CA MET A 1 -23.72 -8.94 6.70
C MET A 1 -24.11 -10.21 7.46
N ASN A 2 -24.16 -11.37 6.80
CA ASN A 2 -24.37 -12.65 7.49
C ASN A 2 -23.00 -13.33 7.63
N ILE A 3 -22.43 -13.35 8.83
CA ILE A 3 -21.17 -14.04 9.14
C ILE A 3 -21.54 -15.43 9.65
N GLU A 4 -20.94 -16.49 9.09
CA GLU A 4 -21.19 -17.84 9.61
C GLU A 4 -20.66 -17.96 11.04
N LYS A 5 -21.39 -18.67 11.92
CA LYS A 5 -21.05 -18.85 13.35
C LYS A 5 -19.63 -19.36 13.60
N ASN A 6 -19.02 -20.07 12.65
CA ASN A 6 -17.67 -20.62 12.78
C ASN A 6 -16.57 -19.55 12.65
N TYR A 7 -16.87 -18.34 12.16
CA TYR A 7 -15.88 -17.29 11.91
C TYR A 7 -16.02 -16.07 12.84
N ALA A 8 -16.86 -16.14 13.88
CA ALA A 8 -17.09 -15.01 14.80
C ALA A 8 -15.80 -14.49 15.47
N LYS A 9 -14.90 -15.40 15.90
CA LYS A 9 -13.60 -15.02 16.47
C LYS A 9 -12.68 -14.35 15.45
N GLU A 10 -12.76 -14.78 14.19
CA GLU A 10 -11.91 -14.22 13.14
C GLU A 10 -12.35 -12.81 12.79
N PHE A 11 -13.66 -12.61 12.74
CA PHE A 11 -14.26 -11.31 12.54
C PHE A 11 -13.94 -10.34 13.70
N GLU A 12 -14.04 -10.76 14.97
CA GLU A 12 -13.64 -9.94 16.13
C GLU A 12 -12.17 -9.47 16.07
N MET A 13 -11.29 -10.26 15.45
CA MET A 13 -9.89 -9.89 15.30
C MET A 13 -9.67 -8.90 14.17
N ILE A 14 -10.40 -9.05 13.06
CA ILE A 14 -10.40 -8.08 11.96
C ILE A 14 -11.00 -6.76 12.42
N GLU A 15 -12.07 -6.80 13.23
CA GLU A 15 -12.64 -5.63 13.90
C GLU A 15 -11.59 -4.91 14.76
N LYS A 16 -10.87 -5.62 15.63
CA LYS A 16 -9.80 -5.04 16.46
C LYS A 16 -8.66 -4.47 15.62
N ALA A 17 -8.25 -5.17 14.57
CA ALA A 17 -7.20 -4.68 13.67
C ALA A 17 -7.65 -3.40 12.94
N TYR A 18 -8.91 -3.37 12.50
CA TYR A 18 -9.52 -2.21 11.88
C TYR A 18 -9.60 -1.02 12.86
N GLU A 19 -9.96 -1.23 14.13
CA GLU A 19 -9.91 -0.18 15.16
C GLU A 19 -8.48 0.31 15.45
N GLN A 20 -7.50 -0.59 15.49
CA GLN A 20 -6.07 -0.24 15.70
C GLN A 20 -5.47 0.51 14.50
N ALA A 21 -5.96 0.22 13.29
CA ALA A 21 -5.71 0.99 12.10
C ALA A 21 -6.33 2.40 12.18
N GLY A 22 -7.33 2.60 13.04
CA GLY A 22 -8.04 3.87 13.26
C GLY A 22 -9.42 3.93 12.61
N GLY A 23 -9.92 2.79 12.14
CA GLY A 23 -11.24 2.62 11.57
C GLY A 23 -12.35 2.49 12.63
N ASP A 24 -13.59 2.79 12.21
CA ASP A 24 -14.80 2.66 13.03
C ASP A 24 -15.62 1.46 12.57
N ILE A 25 -15.71 0.42 13.41
CA ILE A 25 -16.41 -0.85 13.16
C ILE A 25 -17.85 -0.64 12.69
N SER A 26 -18.53 0.39 13.18
CA SER A 26 -19.92 0.66 12.81
C SER A 26 -20.08 0.86 11.29
N ASN A 27 -19.04 1.34 10.62
CA ASN A 27 -19.00 1.45 9.16
C ASN A 27 -18.83 0.08 8.51
N LEU A 28 -17.96 -0.80 9.01
CA LEU A 28 -17.68 -2.11 8.40
C LEU A 28 -18.93 -3.02 8.31
N LEU A 29 -19.90 -2.81 9.20
CA LEU A 29 -21.13 -3.58 9.30
C LEU A 29 -22.33 -2.98 8.54
N SER A 30 -22.17 -1.79 7.96
CA SER A 30 -23.26 -1.11 7.26
C SER A 30 -23.62 -1.80 5.95
N LYS A 31 -24.92 -1.84 5.61
CA LYS A 31 -25.42 -2.50 4.39
C LYS A 31 -25.08 -1.77 3.11
N ASP A 32 -24.78 -0.47 3.19
CA ASP A 32 -24.45 0.40 2.06
C ASP A 32 -22.95 0.50 1.79
N ILE A 33 -22.14 -0.33 2.45
CA ILE A 33 -20.69 -0.40 2.27
C ILE A 33 -20.32 -1.66 1.48
N VAL A 34 -19.49 -1.52 0.46
CA VAL A 34 -18.90 -2.69 -0.21
C VAL A 34 -17.76 -3.20 0.64
N SER A 35 -17.72 -4.51 0.89
CA SER A 35 -16.65 -5.13 1.64
C SER A 35 -16.35 -6.56 1.18
N ILE A 36 -15.10 -6.96 1.31
CA ILE A 36 -14.68 -8.36 1.28
C ILE A 36 -13.78 -8.63 2.48
N ILE A 37 -14.02 -9.77 3.13
CA ILE A 37 -13.30 -10.19 4.33
C ILE A 37 -12.65 -11.53 4.04
N ILE A 38 -11.32 -11.56 4.03
CA ILE A 38 -10.49 -12.71 3.72
C ILE A 38 -9.70 -13.11 4.97
N SER A 39 -9.72 -14.40 5.32
CA SER A 39 -8.92 -14.98 6.40
C SER A 39 -8.22 -16.22 5.89
N GLY A 40 -6.89 -16.16 5.77
CA GLY A 40 -6.11 -17.19 5.09
C GLY A 40 -6.62 -17.44 3.68
N ASP A 41 -7.06 -18.67 3.42
CA ASP A 41 -7.61 -19.09 2.13
C ASP A 41 -9.14 -19.06 2.08
N LYS A 42 -9.81 -18.35 3.00
CA LYS A 42 -11.27 -18.31 3.09
C LYS A 42 -11.83 -16.91 2.98
N ILE A 43 -13.00 -16.81 2.35
CA ILE A 43 -13.80 -15.58 2.34
C ILE A 43 -14.85 -15.71 3.44
N LEU A 44 -14.70 -14.89 4.49
CA LEU A 44 -15.56 -14.90 5.66
C LEU A 44 -16.87 -14.15 5.43
N GLY A 45 -16.82 -13.15 4.56
CA GLY A 45 -17.96 -12.30 4.24
C GLY A 45 -17.67 -11.44 3.02
N LYS A 46 -18.74 -11.14 2.29
CA LYS A 46 -18.74 -10.08 1.27
C LYS A 46 -20.05 -9.32 1.32
N ASN A 47 -19.98 -8.04 1.02
CA ASN A 47 -21.13 -7.18 0.80
C ASN A 47 -20.90 -6.36 -0.47
N THR A 48 -21.96 -6.17 -1.26
CA THR A 48 -21.91 -5.39 -2.49
C THR A 48 -23.12 -4.47 -2.57
N VAL A 49 -23.05 -3.50 -3.47
CA VAL A 49 -24.15 -2.58 -3.81
C VAL A 49 -24.37 -2.62 -5.33
N GLU A 50 -25.43 -1.98 -5.81
CA GLU A 50 -25.68 -1.85 -7.24
C GLU A 50 -24.48 -1.19 -7.95
N GLY A 51 -24.10 -1.72 -9.11
CA GLY A 51 -22.93 -1.25 -9.87
C GLY A 51 -21.59 -1.84 -9.44
N ILE A 52 -21.53 -2.66 -8.38
CA ILE A 52 -20.29 -3.28 -7.91
C ILE A 52 -20.48 -4.78 -7.71
N ASN A 53 -19.68 -5.57 -8.42
CA ASN A 53 -19.73 -7.03 -8.41
C ASN A 53 -18.42 -7.62 -7.91
N ILE A 54 -18.52 -8.66 -7.06
CA ILE A 54 -17.38 -9.43 -6.58
C ILE A 54 -17.58 -10.89 -6.97
N ILE A 55 -16.76 -11.36 -7.90
CA ILE A 55 -16.76 -12.72 -8.45
C ILE A 55 -15.62 -13.49 -7.80
N ILE A 56 -15.96 -14.58 -7.12
CA ILE A 56 -14.98 -15.44 -6.44
C ILE A 56 -14.71 -16.64 -7.33
N HIS A 57 -13.46 -16.82 -7.75
CA HIS A 57 -13.03 -17.98 -8.55
C HIS A 57 -12.51 -19.11 -7.67
N LYS A 58 -11.72 -18.78 -6.64
CA LYS A 58 -11.17 -19.75 -5.68
C LYS A 58 -11.05 -19.15 -4.28
N ALA A 59 -11.28 -19.97 -3.25
CA ALA A 59 -11.05 -19.63 -1.85
C ALA A 59 -10.76 -20.92 -1.04
N GLU A 60 -9.66 -21.59 -1.40
CA GLU A 60 -9.20 -22.82 -0.76
C GLU A 60 -7.74 -23.13 -1.12
N ASP A 61 -7.14 -24.08 -0.41
CA ASP A 61 -5.77 -24.56 -0.60
C ASP A 61 -4.71 -23.46 -0.54
N GLY A 62 -4.85 -22.52 0.38
CA GLY A 62 -3.92 -21.40 0.51
C GLY A 62 -4.14 -20.27 -0.50
N VAL A 63 -5.10 -20.38 -1.42
CA VAL A 63 -5.32 -19.40 -2.51
C VAL A 63 -6.71 -18.76 -2.43
N VAL A 64 -6.75 -17.44 -2.57
CA VAL A 64 -7.97 -16.67 -2.83
C VAL A 64 -7.83 -15.95 -4.17
N ASP A 65 -8.72 -16.25 -5.12
CA ASP A 65 -8.73 -15.68 -6.45
C ASP A 65 -10.10 -15.05 -6.70
N TYR A 66 -10.14 -13.74 -6.92
CA TYR A 66 -11.38 -13.01 -7.15
C TYR A 66 -11.23 -11.81 -8.09
N GLU A 67 -12.33 -11.45 -8.73
CA GLU A 67 -12.44 -10.24 -9.54
C GLU A 67 -13.45 -9.28 -8.90
N MET A 68 -13.11 -8.00 -8.86
CA MET A 68 -14.03 -6.92 -8.52
C MET A 68 -14.28 -6.05 -9.75
N ILE A 69 -15.54 -5.92 -10.13
CA ILE A 69 -15.98 -5.16 -11.29
C ILE A 69 -16.84 -4.00 -10.79
N ILE A 70 -16.47 -2.78 -11.17
CA ILE A 70 -17.20 -1.55 -10.89
C ILE A 70 -17.71 -1.01 -12.22
N ASP A 71 -19.02 -0.90 -12.36
CA ASP A 71 -19.69 -0.45 -13.58
C ASP A 71 -19.42 1.05 -13.86
N ASP A 72 -19.63 1.45 -15.11
CA ASP A 72 -19.47 2.84 -15.53
C ASP A 72 -20.34 3.81 -14.71
N GLY A 73 -19.76 4.95 -14.34
CA GLY A 73 -20.44 6.04 -13.65
C GLY A 73 -20.66 5.83 -12.16
N VAL A 74 -20.16 4.74 -11.58
CA VAL A 74 -20.28 4.47 -10.14
C VAL A 74 -19.47 5.49 -9.34
N LYS A 75 -20.14 6.15 -8.40
CA LYS A 75 -19.53 7.09 -7.46
C LYS A 75 -19.94 6.71 -6.05
N MET A 76 -18.97 6.63 -5.14
CA MET A 76 -19.20 6.23 -3.77
C MET A 76 -18.69 7.28 -2.78
N ASP A 77 -19.58 7.73 -1.91
CA ASP A 77 -19.19 8.57 -0.77
C ASP A 77 -18.42 7.77 0.30
N LYS A 78 -18.68 6.46 0.39
CA LYS A 78 -18.07 5.56 1.37
C LYS A 78 -17.02 4.67 0.71
N PRO A 79 -15.92 4.34 1.41
CA PRO A 79 -14.89 3.49 0.86
C PRO A 79 -15.37 2.03 0.71
N ILE A 80 -14.77 1.34 -0.25
CA ILE A 80 -14.80 -0.10 -0.44
C ILE A 80 -13.76 -0.72 0.50
N HIS A 81 -14.19 -1.58 1.41
CA HIS A 81 -13.30 -2.17 2.41
C HIS A 81 -12.73 -3.52 1.96
N LEU A 82 -11.42 -3.65 2.02
CA LEU A 82 -10.69 -4.88 1.71
C LEU A 82 -9.99 -5.39 2.97
N CYS A 83 -10.66 -6.24 3.74
CA CYS A 83 -10.12 -6.77 4.99
C CYS A 83 -9.43 -8.10 4.74
N VAL A 84 -8.13 -8.16 5.01
CA VAL A 84 -7.33 -9.37 4.83
C VAL A 84 -6.67 -9.72 6.16
N GLY A 85 -6.75 -10.99 6.54
CA GLY A 85 -6.07 -11.47 7.72
C GLY A 85 -5.60 -12.91 7.62
N PHE A 86 -4.84 -13.33 8.62
CA PHE A 86 -4.41 -14.70 8.80
C PHE A 86 -4.23 -15.00 10.29
N LEU A 87 -4.93 -16.02 10.80
CA LEU A 87 -5.01 -16.27 12.25
C LEU A 87 -4.27 -17.51 12.72
N ARG A 88 -3.77 -18.36 11.81
CA ARG A 88 -2.95 -19.50 12.20
C ARG A 88 -1.54 -19.02 12.52
N ASN A 89 -0.81 -19.77 13.35
CA ASN A 89 0.56 -19.42 13.76
C ASN A 89 1.62 -19.66 12.67
N GLN A 90 1.24 -20.25 11.54
CA GLN A 90 2.10 -20.44 10.38
C GLN A 90 1.23 -20.75 9.16
N GLY A 91 1.72 -20.41 7.97
CA GLY A 91 1.11 -20.82 6.71
C GLY A 91 1.38 -19.84 5.58
N GLU A 92 0.88 -20.21 4.42
CA GLU A 92 0.92 -19.39 3.21
C GLU A 92 -0.49 -18.92 2.86
N GLN A 93 -0.59 -17.68 2.44
CA GLN A 93 -1.78 -17.10 1.85
C GLN A 93 -1.37 -16.43 0.56
N TYR A 94 -2.03 -16.82 -0.52
CA TYR A 94 -1.82 -16.22 -1.82
C TYR A 94 -3.14 -15.61 -2.31
N ILE A 95 -3.15 -14.30 -2.50
CA ILE A 95 -4.29 -13.57 -3.03
C ILE A 95 -4.00 -13.19 -4.48
N LYS A 96 -4.92 -13.52 -5.37
CA LYS A 96 -4.95 -13.05 -6.75
C LYS A 96 -6.20 -12.20 -6.88
N VAL A 97 -6.02 -10.94 -7.26
CA VAL A 97 -7.14 -10.02 -7.42
C VAL A 97 -7.02 -9.24 -8.71
N LYS A 98 -8.16 -9.13 -9.39
CA LYS A 98 -8.32 -8.22 -10.52
C LYS A 98 -9.41 -7.21 -10.23
N TYR A 99 -9.09 -5.94 -10.41
CA TYR A 99 -10.03 -4.82 -10.34
C TYR A 99 -10.28 -4.28 -11.75
N THR A 100 -11.54 -4.29 -12.17
CA THR A 100 -11.99 -3.65 -13.42
C THR A 100 -12.89 -2.50 -13.04
N ILE A 101 -12.40 -1.27 -13.18
CA ILE A 101 -13.12 -0.04 -12.82
C ILE A 101 -13.56 0.66 -14.10
N GLY A 102 -14.87 0.88 -14.23
CA GLY A 102 -15.47 1.52 -15.39
C GLY A 102 -15.07 2.99 -15.59
N ASN A 103 -15.61 3.59 -16.62
CA ASN A 103 -15.42 4.99 -16.95
C ASN A 103 -16.22 5.90 -16.01
N ASN A 104 -15.77 7.14 -15.82
CA ASN A 104 -16.47 8.17 -15.03
C ASN A 104 -16.73 7.77 -13.57
N CYS A 105 -15.89 6.92 -12.99
CA CYS A 105 -16.02 6.45 -11.62
C CYS A 105 -15.34 7.37 -10.61
N ASP A 106 -15.82 7.37 -9.37
CA ASP A 106 -15.18 8.03 -8.23
C ASP A 106 -15.28 7.12 -7.01
N VAL A 107 -14.19 6.40 -6.71
CA VAL A 107 -14.18 5.34 -5.70
C VAL A 107 -12.93 5.37 -4.84
N LYS A 108 -13.11 5.01 -3.58
CA LYS A 108 -12.04 4.85 -2.59
C LYS A 108 -11.97 3.41 -2.12
N PHE A 109 -10.79 2.81 -2.14
CA PHE A 109 -10.48 1.54 -1.51
C PHE A 109 -9.73 1.79 -0.20
N LEU A 110 -10.10 1.00 0.81
CA LEU A 110 -9.42 0.98 2.10
C LEU A 110 -9.14 -0.46 2.48
N SER A 111 -7.88 -0.87 2.35
CA SER A 111 -7.42 -2.19 2.73
C SER A 111 -6.82 -2.18 4.13
N HIS A 112 -7.22 -3.18 4.92
CA HIS A 112 -6.65 -3.43 6.24
C HIS A 112 -6.15 -4.86 6.27
N CYS A 113 -4.83 -5.00 6.34
CA CYS A 113 -4.13 -6.27 6.32
C CYS A 113 -3.57 -6.56 7.72
N SER A 114 -4.07 -7.61 8.39
CA SER A 114 -3.71 -7.92 9.77
C SER A 114 -3.18 -9.33 9.97
N PHE A 115 -1.93 -9.41 10.43
CA PHE A 115 -1.20 -10.65 10.66
C PHE A 115 -0.61 -10.69 12.08
N PRO A 116 -1.47 -10.82 13.11
CA PRO A 116 -1.09 -10.62 14.51
C PRO A 116 -0.27 -11.77 15.09
N PHE A 117 -0.18 -12.91 14.41
CA PHE A 117 0.49 -14.10 14.91
C PHE A 117 1.33 -14.81 13.85
N GLY A 118 2.39 -15.45 14.33
CA GLY A 118 3.01 -16.54 13.58
C GLY A 118 3.96 -16.12 12.47
N LYS A 119 4.44 -17.15 11.75
CA LYS A 119 5.29 -17.00 10.57
C LYS A 119 4.45 -17.20 9.32
N ILE A 120 3.96 -16.09 8.78
CA ILE A 120 3.08 -16.07 7.62
C ILE A 120 3.88 -15.67 6.39
N HIS A 121 3.64 -16.37 5.29
CA HIS A 121 3.98 -15.91 3.96
C HIS A 121 2.70 -15.40 3.30
N HIS A 122 2.55 -14.08 3.21
CA HIS A 122 1.46 -13.44 2.51
C HIS A 122 1.96 -12.99 1.14
N LYS A 123 1.41 -13.59 0.08
CA LYS A 123 1.66 -13.23 -1.30
C LYS A 123 0.42 -12.59 -1.90
N MET A 124 0.58 -11.50 -2.65
CA MET A 124 -0.52 -10.87 -3.38
C MET A 124 -0.10 -10.48 -4.78
N ASP A 125 -0.87 -10.92 -5.77
CA ASP A 125 -0.81 -10.42 -7.14
C ASP A 125 -2.09 -9.62 -7.42
N SER A 126 -1.94 -8.33 -7.70
CA SER A 126 -3.03 -7.39 -7.90
C SER A 126 -2.94 -6.72 -9.26
N GLU A 127 -3.98 -6.88 -10.07
CA GLU A 127 -4.13 -6.17 -11.34
C GLU A 127 -5.30 -5.19 -11.25
N MET A 128 -5.09 -3.93 -11.62
CA MET A 128 -6.12 -2.90 -11.61
C MET A 128 -6.18 -2.17 -12.96
N TYR A 129 -7.38 -2.11 -13.54
CA TYR A 129 -7.66 -1.42 -14.79
C TYR A 129 -8.66 -0.31 -14.51
N ILE A 130 -8.23 0.95 -14.67
CA ILE A 130 -9.04 2.14 -14.40
C ILE A 130 -9.49 2.74 -15.73
N GLY A 131 -10.81 2.78 -15.95
CA GLY A 131 -11.45 3.40 -17.12
C GLY A 131 -11.25 4.92 -17.19
N GLU A 132 -11.69 5.53 -18.29
CA GLU A 132 -11.46 6.95 -18.58
C GLU A 132 -12.25 7.88 -17.65
N ASN A 133 -11.67 9.06 -17.38
CA ASN A 133 -12.28 10.11 -16.56
C ASN A 133 -12.67 9.63 -15.14
N SER A 134 -11.93 8.66 -14.60
CA SER A 134 -12.19 8.05 -13.29
C SER A 134 -11.18 8.52 -12.24
N ILE A 135 -11.61 8.63 -11.00
CA ILE A 135 -10.78 8.97 -9.84
C ILE A 135 -10.80 7.78 -8.89
N VAL A 136 -9.62 7.23 -8.61
CA VAL A 136 -9.47 6.06 -7.75
C VAL A 136 -8.44 6.35 -6.68
N PHE A 137 -8.84 6.19 -5.43
CA PHE A 137 -7.94 6.22 -4.29
C PHE A 137 -7.83 4.83 -3.69
N MET A 138 -6.62 4.42 -3.31
CA MET A 138 -6.35 3.17 -2.62
C MET A 138 -5.42 3.44 -1.45
N GLU A 139 -5.85 3.06 -0.25
CA GLU A 139 -5.02 3.08 0.95
C GLU A 139 -4.94 1.67 1.52
N ASP A 140 -3.72 1.19 1.71
CA ASP A 140 -3.39 -0.14 2.19
C ASP A 140 -2.60 -0.02 3.48
N GLU A 141 -3.22 -0.40 4.59
CA GLU A 141 -2.63 -0.36 5.92
C GLU A 141 -2.33 -1.77 6.43
N HIS A 142 -1.06 -1.98 6.79
CA HIS A 142 -0.55 -3.26 7.25
C HIS A 142 -0.20 -3.23 8.74
N PHE A 143 -0.63 -4.29 9.42
CA PHE A 143 -0.30 -4.57 10.81
C PHE A 143 0.21 -6.00 10.97
N HIS A 144 1.47 -6.15 11.35
CA HIS A 144 2.14 -7.42 11.52
C HIS A 144 2.48 -7.67 12.98
N ASN A 145 2.81 -8.90 13.31
CA ASN A 145 3.25 -9.25 14.66
C ASN A 145 4.65 -8.70 14.98
N GLU A 146 4.82 -8.21 16.20
CA GLU A 146 6.09 -7.62 16.66
C GLU A 146 7.23 -8.63 16.84
N LYS A 147 6.91 -9.92 16.99
CA LYS A 147 7.89 -10.94 17.30
C LYS A 147 8.73 -11.27 16.07
N ASP A 148 8.08 -11.74 15.02
CA ASP A 148 8.71 -12.30 13.83
C ASP A 148 8.45 -11.43 12.58
N GLY A 149 7.54 -10.46 12.62
CA GLY A 149 7.01 -9.83 11.40
C GLY A 149 6.30 -10.87 10.53
N ILE A 150 6.20 -10.63 9.21
CA ILE A 150 5.79 -11.65 8.24
C ILE A 150 6.74 -11.64 7.04
N PHE A 151 6.60 -12.65 6.17
CA PHE A 151 7.09 -12.54 4.81
C PHE A 151 5.96 -12.02 3.92
N LEU A 152 6.05 -10.75 3.53
CA LEU A 152 5.10 -10.07 2.66
C LEU A 152 5.70 -9.92 1.26
N GLU A 153 5.06 -10.53 0.25
CA GLU A 153 5.46 -10.44 -1.15
C GLU A 153 4.27 -9.96 -2.00
N THR A 154 4.29 -8.70 -2.43
CA THR A 154 3.18 -8.10 -3.19
C THR A 154 3.62 -7.51 -4.51
N TYR A 155 2.81 -7.77 -5.55
CA TYR A 155 2.98 -7.27 -6.90
C TYR A 155 1.69 -6.56 -7.33
N TYR A 156 1.77 -5.26 -7.55
CA TYR A 156 0.66 -4.43 -8.02
C TYR A 156 0.97 -3.95 -9.44
N TYR A 157 0.05 -4.21 -10.36
CA TYR A 157 0.02 -3.62 -11.68
C TYR A 157 -1.25 -2.80 -11.84
N THR A 158 -1.10 -1.52 -12.20
CA THR A 158 -2.23 -0.62 -12.45
C THR A 158 -2.12 0.04 -13.82
N LYS A 159 -3.17 -0.08 -14.63
CA LYS A 159 -3.34 0.66 -15.88
C LYS A 159 -4.34 1.81 -15.66
N VAL A 160 -3.91 3.04 -15.91
CA VAL A 160 -4.73 4.25 -15.73
C VAL A 160 -5.05 4.84 -17.10
N ALA A 161 -6.32 4.78 -17.49
CA ALA A 161 -6.77 5.29 -18.78
C ALA A 161 -6.80 6.83 -18.83
N LYS A 162 -7.14 7.35 -20.00
CA LYS A 162 -7.14 8.77 -20.32
C LYS A 162 -7.93 9.61 -19.31
N ASN A 163 -7.36 10.77 -18.95
CA ASN A 163 -7.95 11.75 -18.03
C ASN A 163 -8.30 11.21 -16.62
N SER A 164 -7.76 10.05 -16.23
CA SER A 164 -8.03 9.43 -14.93
C SER A 164 -6.94 9.70 -13.91
N VAL A 165 -7.28 9.55 -12.63
CA VAL A 165 -6.37 9.79 -11.49
C VAL A 165 -6.34 8.56 -10.60
N PHE A 166 -5.12 8.15 -10.22
CA PHE A 166 -4.88 7.09 -9.27
C PHE A 166 -4.00 7.56 -8.11
N ASP A 167 -4.45 7.42 -6.87
CA ASP A 167 -3.67 7.70 -5.66
C ASP A 167 -3.56 6.41 -4.85
N SER A 168 -2.36 5.84 -4.74
CA SER A 168 -2.07 4.60 -4.03
C SER A 168 -1.15 4.87 -2.87
N ARG A 169 -1.57 4.49 -1.66
CA ARG A 169 -0.80 4.70 -0.43
C ARG A 169 -0.65 3.41 0.35
N PHE A 170 0.59 2.98 0.55
CA PHE A 170 0.94 1.83 1.36
C PHE A 170 1.56 2.26 2.69
N ARG A 171 1.07 1.69 3.80
CA ARG A 171 1.51 2.06 5.15
C ARG A 171 1.80 0.82 5.99
N LEU A 172 3.06 0.69 6.40
CA LEU A 172 3.52 -0.27 7.40
C LEU A 172 4.41 0.46 8.41
N THR A 173 3.78 1.30 9.22
CA THR A 173 4.48 2.23 10.12
C THR A 173 4.25 1.95 11.60
N LYS A 174 3.23 1.15 11.93
CA LYS A 174 2.82 0.88 13.33
C LYS A 174 3.42 -0.39 13.91
N SER A 175 3.89 -1.30 13.06
CA SER A 175 4.37 -2.63 13.46
C SER A 175 5.65 -3.02 12.72
N ARG A 176 6.27 -4.12 13.15
CA ARG A 176 7.48 -4.67 12.52
C ARG A 176 7.21 -5.16 11.09
N ALA A 177 8.14 -4.95 10.15
CA ALA A 177 7.96 -5.43 8.78
C ALA A 177 8.16 -6.95 8.63
N GLY A 178 9.27 -7.49 9.14
CA GLY A 178 9.73 -8.84 8.81
C GLY A 178 10.55 -8.84 7.52
N GLU A 179 10.15 -9.65 6.55
CA GLU A 179 10.69 -9.63 5.18
C GLU A 179 9.62 -9.06 4.25
N LEU A 180 9.91 -7.91 3.65
CA LEU A 180 8.99 -7.16 2.83
C LEU A 180 9.53 -7.04 1.42
N LYS A 181 8.73 -7.46 0.45
CA LYS A 181 8.95 -7.24 -0.98
C LYS A 181 7.69 -6.66 -1.60
N ILE A 182 7.78 -5.43 -2.08
CA ILE A 182 6.68 -4.74 -2.76
C ILE A 182 7.17 -4.33 -4.14
N GLU A 183 6.40 -4.65 -5.17
CA GLU A 183 6.57 -4.10 -6.52
C GLU A 183 5.26 -3.43 -6.96
N MET A 184 5.30 -2.12 -7.22
CA MET A 184 4.18 -1.35 -7.76
C MET A 184 4.54 -0.82 -9.14
N THR A 185 3.77 -1.19 -10.16
CA THR A 185 3.93 -0.68 -11.52
C THR A 185 2.65 0.04 -11.94
N VAL A 186 2.80 1.26 -12.44
CA VAL A 186 1.68 2.04 -13.00
C VAL A 186 1.96 2.46 -14.45
N ASP A 187 1.01 2.17 -15.33
CA ASP A 187 0.99 2.60 -16.72
C ASP A 187 -0.01 3.74 -16.91
N LEU A 188 0.47 4.89 -17.36
CA LEU A 188 -0.30 6.12 -17.47
C LEU A 188 -0.58 6.49 -18.94
N ASP A 189 -1.85 6.55 -19.32
CA ASP A 189 -2.30 7.03 -20.64
C ASP A 189 -2.44 8.56 -20.69
N GLU A 190 -2.95 9.09 -21.80
CA GLU A 190 -3.01 10.53 -22.09
C GLU A 190 -3.68 11.32 -20.96
N SER A 191 -3.00 12.37 -20.48
CA SER A 191 -3.48 13.24 -19.41
C SER A 191 -3.89 12.53 -18.12
N SER A 192 -3.51 11.27 -17.93
CA SER A 192 -3.74 10.52 -16.70
C SER A 192 -2.70 10.87 -15.64
N LYS A 193 -3.04 10.62 -14.37
CA LYS A 193 -2.17 10.96 -13.24
C LYS A 193 -2.07 9.81 -12.25
N ALA A 194 -0.89 9.62 -11.66
CA ALA A 194 -0.74 8.76 -10.49
C ALA A 194 0.13 9.36 -9.38
N LEU A 195 -0.21 9.00 -8.15
CA LEU A 195 0.65 9.08 -6.97
C LEU A 195 0.81 7.66 -6.41
N LEU A 196 2.06 7.23 -6.26
CA LEU A 196 2.43 6.08 -5.44
C LEU A 196 3.11 6.62 -4.19
N GLU A 197 2.61 6.29 -3.00
CA GLU A 197 3.22 6.65 -1.72
C GLU A 197 3.43 5.38 -0.89
N SER A 198 4.68 5.10 -0.52
CA SER A 198 5.04 4.00 0.38
C SER A 198 5.67 4.55 1.65
N LYS A 199 5.13 4.18 2.82
CA LYS A 199 5.67 4.54 4.14
C LYS A 199 5.92 3.27 4.96
N VAL A 200 7.18 2.99 5.27
CA VAL A 200 7.59 1.77 6.00
C VAL A 200 8.53 2.10 7.14
N TRP A 201 8.27 1.52 8.31
CA TRP A 201 9.17 1.56 9.46
C TRP A 201 9.71 0.15 9.74
N GLY A 202 10.97 -0.08 9.35
CA GLY A 202 11.71 -1.30 9.65
C GLY A 202 12.39 -1.26 11.01
N LYS A 203 12.32 -2.37 11.76
CA LYS A 203 12.88 -2.52 13.12
C LYS A 203 13.62 -3.85 13.24
N LYS A 204 14.44 -4.00 14.27
CA LYS A 204 15.20 -5.23 14.56
C LYS A 204 16.04 -5.67 13.35
N ASP A 205 15.76 -6.84 12.79
CA ASP A 205 16.45 -7.46 11.67
C ASP A 205 15.58 -7.50 10.39
N ASP A 206 14.70 -6.52 10.22
CA ASP A 206 13.81 -6.42 9.05
C ASP A 206 14.60 -6.32 7.73
N LYS A 207 14.01 -6.89 6.68
CA LYS A 207 14.46 -6.76 5.29
C LYS A 207 13.35 -6.11 4.48
N ILE A 208 13.66 -5.00 3.81
CA ILE A 208 12.69 -4.21 3.06
C ILE A 208 13.19 -4.04 1.64
N ASN A 209 12.41 -4.49 0.66
CA ASN A 209 12.64 -4.29 -0.75
C ASN A 209 11.39 -3.65 -1.36
N ILE A 210 11.52 -2.42 -1.82
CA ILE A 210 10.43 -1.67 -2.46
C ILE A 210 10.87 -1.34 -3.88
N LYS A 211 10.04 -1.68 -4.85
CA LYS A 211 10.21 -1.29 -6.24
C LYS A 211 8.97 -0.56 -6.72
N GLU A 212 9.13 0.66 -7.21
CA GLU A 212 8.03 1.46 -7.75
C GLU A 212 8.39 1.89 -9.17
N VAL A 213 7.50 1.63 -10.12
CA VAL A 213 7.71 1.89 -11.56
C VAL A 213 6.58 2.76 -12.09
N VAL A 214 6.94 3.91 -12.64
CA VAL A 214 6.00 4.87 -13.23
C VAL A 214 6.27 4.99 -14.74
N ASN A 215 5.37 4.44 -15.55
CA ASN A 215 5.45 4.51 -17.01
C ASN A 215 4.53 5.59 -17.56
N LEU A 216 5.10 6.70 -18.04
CA LEU A 216 4.38 7.84 -18.57
C LEU A 216 4.15 7.67 -20.09
N ASN A 217 3.20 6.80 -20.43
CA ASN A 217 2.99 6.32 -21.79
C ASN A 217 2.16 7.25 -22.68
N GLY A 218 1.33 8.11 -22.09
CA GLY A 218 0.48 9.05 -22.82
C GLY A 218 0.95 10.50 -22.80
N GLU A 219 0.57 11.28 -23.80
CA GLU A 219 0.83 12.73 -23.84
C GLU A 219 0.27 13.39 -22.57
N LYS A 220 1.07 14.28 -21.93
CA LYS A 220 0.70 14.97 -20.68
C LYS A 220 0.41 14.05 -19.48
N ALA A 221 0.78 12.77 -19.53
CA ALA A 221 0.73 11.90 -18.36
C ALA A 221 1.62 12.46 -17.24
N SER A 222 1.18 12.34 -15.98
CA SER A 222 1.94 12.85 -14.82
C SER A 222 1.98 11.83 -13.70
N GLY A 223 3.16 11.52 -13.18
CA GLY A 223 3.32 10.51 -12.14
C GLY A 223 4.28 10.94 -11.04
N ILE A 224 3.95 10.58 -9.80
CA ILE A 224 4.80 10.82 -8.64
C ILE A 224 4.97 9.50 -7.88
N ALA A 225 6.21 9.16 -7.54
CA ALA A 225 6.53 8.08 -6.61
C ALA A 225 7.20 8.68 -5.37
N LYS A 226 6.61 8.45 -4.19
CA LYS A 226 7.12 8.93 -2.90
C LYS A 226 7.37 7.75 -1.98
N THR A 227 8.63 7.53 -1.61
CA THR A 227 8.98 6.47 -0.68
C THR A 227 9.61 7.06 0.58
N TYR A 228 9.09 6.66 1.74
CA TYR A 228 9.63 6.96 3.07
C TYR A 228 9.95 5.66 3.79
N VAL A 229 11.22 5.40 4.03
CA VAL A 229 11.67 4.25 4.85
C VAL A 229 12.41 4.75 6.06
N PHE A 230 11.93 4.39 7.24
CA PHE A 230 12.71 4.52 8.46
C PHE A 230 13.25 3.14 8.86
N ALA A 231 14.55 2.95 8.71
CA ALA A 231 15.27 1.73 9.03
C ALA A 231 15.97 1.85 10.39
N GLN A 232 15.58 1.02 11.35
CA GLN A 232 16.10 1.01 12.70
C GLN A 232 16.87 -0.28 13.03
N ASP A 233 17.72 -0.22 14.04
CA ASP A 233 18.46 -1.36 14.61
C ASP A 233 19.45 -2.00 13.63
N SER A 234 19.11 -3.15 13.06
CA SER A 234 19.88 -3.90 12.06
C SER A 234 19.07 -4.13 10.77
N THR A 235 18.09 -3.26 10.50
CA THR A 235 17.25 -3.32 9.29
C THR A 235 18.10 -3.14 8.03
N ASN A 236 17.80 -3.93 7.00
CA ASN A 236 18.30 -3.74 5.64
C ASN A 236 17.16 -3.28 4.72
N ALA A 237 17.30 -2.13 4.09
CA ALA A 237 16.32 -1.58 3.19
C ALA A 237 16.94 -1.25 1.82
N GLU A 238 16.27 -1.67 0.75
CA GLU A 238 16.58 -1.30 -0.63
C GLU A 238 15.31 -0.76 -1.29
N VAL A 239 15.42 0.43 -1.86
CA VAL A 239 14.36 1.09 -2.60
C VAL A 239 14.82 1.30 -4.03
N ILE A 240 14.01 0.87 -4.99
CA ILE A 240 14.24 1.07 -6.42
C ILE A 240 13.05 1.85 -6.98
N ASN A 241 13.26 3.08 -7.42
CA ASN A 241 12.21 3.87 -8.04
C ASN A 241 12.58 4.12 -9.50
N GLU A 242 11.66 3.78 -10.41
CA GLU A 242 11.84 3.93 -11.84
C GLU A 242 10.79 4.86 -12.42
N ALA A 243 11.20 5.78 -13.30
CA ALA A 243 10.31 6.63 -14.07
C ALA A 243 10.71 6.64 -15.54
N TYR A 244 9.74 6.40 -16.42
CA TYR A 244 9.92 6.33 -17.86
C TYR A 244 9.08 7.40 -18.56
N GLY A 245 9.72 8.46 -19.03
CA GLY A 245 9.10 9.54 -19.80
C GLY A 245 8.96 9.15 -21.26
N ASN A 246 7.86 8.47 -21.62
CA ASN A 246 7.69 7.84 -22.93
C ASN A 246 6.92 8.71 -23.94
N ALA A 247 6.30 9.79 -23.50
CA ALA A 247 5.39 10.59 -24.30
C ALA A 247 5.61 12.11 -24.13
N PRO A 248 5.20 12.93 -25.11
CA PRO A 248 5.45 14.36 -25.06
C PRO A 248 4.73 15.05 -23.90
N TYR A 249 5.39 16.02 -23.29
CA TYR A 249 4.89 16.79 -22.15
C TYR A 249 4.53 15.95 -20.93
N SER A 250 4.98 14.70 -20.88
CA SER A 250 4.85 13.88 -19.68
C SER A 250 5.77 14.36 -18.57
N LYS A 251 5.32 14.21 -17.32
CA LYS A 251 6.04 14.69 -16.13
C LYS A 251 6.14 13.61 -15.07
N GLY A 252 7.37 13.31 -14.64
CA GLY A 252 7.65 12.36 -13.56
C GLY A 252 8.41 13.03 -12.42
N HIS A 253 8.06 12.67 -11.18
CA HIS A 253 8.83 13.05 -10.01
C HIS A 253 9.01 11.84 -9.09
N ILE A 254 10.23 11.64 -8.62
CA ILE A 254 10.57 10.65 -7.61
C ILE A 254 11.06 11.39 -6.36
N GLU A 255 10.49 11.07 -5.21
CA GLU A 255 10.88 11.58 -3.89
C GLU A 255 11.20 10.42 -2.95
N CYS A 256 12.44 10.31 -2.51
CA CYS A 256 12.93 9.24 -1.64
C CYS A 256 13.43 9.82 -0.32
N THR A 257 12.95 9.29 0.80
CA THR A 257 13.44 9.66 2.14
C THR A 257 13.71 8.41 2.94
N GLU A 258 14.99 8.06 3.04
CA GLU A 258 15.48 6.91 3.78
C GLU A 258 16.25 7.36 5.02
N ILE A 259 15.66 7.14 6.19
CA ILE A 259 16.27 7.50 7.47
C ILE A 259 16.79 6.23 8.15
N SER A 260 18.03 6.29 8.65
CA SER A 260 18.73 5.18 9.27
C SER A 260 19.11 5.50 10.72
N LYS A 261 18.85 4.57 11.64
CA LYS A 261 19.25 4.64 13.05
C LYS A 261 19.60 3.26 13.60
N GLY A 262 20.89 3.00 13.82
CA GLY A 262 21.37 1.74 14.38
C GLY A 262 22.84 1.51 14.09
N SER A 263 23.41 0.47 14.70
CA SER A 263 24.83 0.12 14.51
C SER A 263 25.08 -0.79 13.30
N ASN A 264 24.06 -1.47 12.80
CA ASN A 264 24.14 -2.44 11.69
C ASN A 264 23.02 -2.24 10.66
N VAL A 265 22.59 -0.99 10.49
CA VAL A 265 21.54 -0.61 9.53
C VAL A 265 22.15 -0.40 8.15
N HIS A 266 21.50 -0.95 7.13
CA HIS A 266 21.88 -0.77 5.73
C HIS A 266 20.70 -0.21 4.97
N VAL A 267 20.91 0.89 4.25
CA VAL A 267 19.87 1.48 3.41
C VAL A 267 20.46 1.85 2.05
N SER A 268 19.77 1.49 0.99
CA SER A 268 20.12 1.75 -0.40
C SER A 268 18.91 2.33 -1.13
N THR A 269 19.15 3.33 -1.98
CA THR A 269 18.15 3.87 -2.90
C THR A 269 18.74 3.90 -4.30
N ILE A 270 17.99 3.40 -5.28
CA ILE A 270 18.42 3.24 -6.67
C ILE A 270 17.38 3.89 -7.59
N PRO A 271 17.56 5.17 -7.95
CA PRO A 271 16.68 5.86 -8.89
C PRO A 271 17.05 5.51 -10.35
N ILE A 272 16.05 5.22 -11.16
CA ILE A 272 16.20 4.97 -12.61
C ILE A 272 15.25 5.88 -13.37
N LEU A 273 15.77 6.97 -13.94
CA LEU A 273 15.00 7.88 -14.78
C LEU A 273 15.41 7.68 -16.23
N ARG A 274 14.45 7.34 -17.10
CA ARG A 274 14.68 7.20 -18.54
C ARG A 274 13.75 8.10 -19.33
N VAL A 275 14.34 9.05 -20.04
CA VAL A 275 13.63 9.94 -20.96
C VAL A 275 13.71 9.32 -22.36
N ASN A 276 12.56 8.84 -22.85
CA ASN A 276 12.43 8.23 -24.18
C ASN A 276 11.75 9.17 -25.19
N ASN A 277 11.24 10.33 -24.72
CA ASN A 277 10.69 11.39 -25.54
C ASN A 277 11.36 12.74 -25.17
N ASP A 278 11.76 13.52 -26.16
CA ASP A 278 12.51 14.78 -25.99
C ASP A 278 11.71 15.90 -25.30
N LEU A 279 10.37 15.80 -25.26
CA LEU A 279 9.47 16.74 -24.60
C LEU A 279 9.03 16.27 -23.20
N ALA A 280 9.56 15.16 -22.69
CA ALA A 280 9.27 14.66 -21.35
C ALA A 280 10.20 15.28 -20.28
N GLU A 281 9.70 15.43 -19.07
CA GLU A 281 10.42 15.99 -17.93
C GLU A 281 10.39 15.00 -16.76
N LEU A 282 11.56 14.57 -16.27
CA LEU A 282 11.68 13.72 -15.09
C LEU A 282 12.58 14.39 -14.05
N THR A 283 12.16 14.32 -12.78
CA THR A 283 12.89 14.91 -11.65
C THR A 283 13.03 13.90 -10.52
N HIS A 284 14.07 14.08 -9.70
CA HIS A 284 14.35 13.20 -8.58
C HIS A 284 14.91 13.99 -7.39
N GLU A 285 14.36 13.73 -6.21
CA GLU A 285 14.82 14.20 -4.92
C GLU A 285 15.05 13.01 -3.99
N ALA A 286 16.22 12.91 -3.36
CA ALA A 286 16.53 11.85 -2.41
C ALA A 286 17.24 12.38 -1.17
N SER A 287 16.87 11.83 -0.01
CA SER A 287 17.52 12.06 1.28
C SER A 287 17.77 10.72 1.97
N VAL A 288 19.04 10.30 2.01
CA VAL A 288 19.46 9.06 2.67
C VAL A 288 20.40 9.39 3.81
N GLY A 289 20.07 8.99 5.04
CA GLY A 289 21.00 9.18 6.15
C GLY A 289 20.36 9.24 7.52
N ARG A 290 20.94 10.04 8.41
CA ARG A 290 20.47 10.20 9.80
C ARG A 290 19.38 11.26 9.89
N VAL A 291 18.63 11.22 10.99
CA VAL A 291 17.68 12.29 11.37
C VAL A 291 18.40 13.64 11.42
N ASN A 292 17.70 14.70 11.01
CA ASN A 292 18.24 16.06 11.00
C ASN A 292 18.71 16.48 12.42
N PRO A 293 20.01 16.77 12.62
CA PRO A 293 20.55 17.12 13.95
C PRO A 293 19.90 18.35 14.58
N GLN A 294 19.54 19.36 13.80
CA GLN A 294 18.95 20.60 14.31
C GLN A 294 17.53 20.36 14.86
N GLN A 295 16.76 19.50 14.20
CA GLN A 295 15.43 19.09 14.68
C GLN A 295 15.58 18.28 15.98
N LEU A 296 16.55 17.38 16.03
CA LEU A 296 16.86 16.57 17.20
C LEU A 296 17.26 17.44 18.40
N GLU A 297 18.24 18.33 18.22
CA GLU A 297 18.70 19.28 19.25
C GLU A 297 17.56 20.18 19.76
N THR A 298 16.68 20.65 18.88
CA THR A 298 15.53 21.48 19.25
C THR A 298 14.56 20.74 20.17
N LEU A 299 14.29 19.46 19.87
CA LEU A 299 13.42 18.61 20.67
C LEU A 299 14.07 18.21 22.00
N MET A 300 15.37 17.93 21.98
CA MET A 300 16.13 17.64 23.20
C MET A 300 16.22 18.86 24.13
N ALA A 301 16.39 20.06 23.58
CA ALA A 301 16.35 21.32 24.34
C ALA A 301 14.98 21.58 24.99
N LYS A 302 13.90 20.98 24.45
CA LYS A 302 12.55 20.99 25.03
C LYS A 302 12.32 19.88 26.07
N GLY A 303 13.35 19.10 26.40
CA GLY A 303 13.33 18.10 27.47
C GLY A 303 13.10 16.66 27.03
N LEU A 304 13.07 16.37 25.72
CA LEU A 304 13.00 15.00 25.22
C LEU A 304 14.39 14.33 25.26
N THR A 305 14.42 13.03 25.49
CA THR A 305 15.60 12.21 25.22
C THR A 305 15.86 12.14 23.71
N GLU A 306 17.07 11.73 23.30
CA GLU A 306 17.41 11.54 21.89
C GLU A 306 16.45 10.54 21.20
N ASP A 307 16.08 9.46 21.90
CA ASP A 307 15.18 8.44 21.38
C ASP A 307 13.76 8.97 21.21
N GLU A 308 13.21 9.66 22.22
CA GLU A 308 11.88 10.28 22.13
C GLU A 308 11.81 11.36 21.04
N ALA A 309 12.86 12.18 20.92
CA ALA A 309 12.96 13.20 19.89
C ALA A 309 13.03 12.58 18.49
N THR A 310 13.85 11.54 18.32
CA THR A 310 13.93 10.79 17.07
C THR A 310 12.56 10.23 16.70
N GLU A 311 11.92 9.52 17.63
CA GLU A 311 10.61 8.90 17.42
C GLU A 311 9.54 9.93 17.03
N LEU A 312 9.55 11.11 17.65
CA LEU A 312 8.63 12.20 17.32
C LEU A 312 8.86 12.74 15.90
N ILE A 313 10.12 12.91 15.48
CA ILE A 313 10.46 13.34 14.11
C ILE A 313 9.97 12.30 13.10
N ILE A 314 10.27 11.03 13.34
CA ILE A 314 9.85 9.91 12.47
C ILE A 314 8.34 9.85 12.36
N LYS A 315 7.62 9.92 13.49
CA LYS A 315 6.15 9.96 13.49
C LYS A 315 5.60 11.15 12.71
N GLY A 316 6.29 12.29 12.74
CA GLY A 316 5.93 13.46 11.92
C GLY A 316 6.10 13.22 10.42
N ILE A 317 7.17 12.54 10.00
CA ILE A 317 7.46 12.20 8.60
C ILE A 317 6.51 11.10 8.09
N LEU A 318 6.23 10.11 8.94
CA LEU A 318 5.43 8.94 8.59
C LEU A 318 3.91 9.15 8.73
N LYS A 319 3.46 10.29 9.28
CA LYS A 319 2.05 10.68 9.32
C LYS A 319 1.53 10.96 7.91
#